data_AF-A0A7Z8KR63-F1
#
_entry.id   AF-A0A7Z8KR63-F1
#
_cell.length_a   1.000
_cell.length_b   1.000
_cell.length_c   1.000
_cell.angle_alpha   90.00
_cell.angle_beta   90.00
_cell.angle_gamma   90.00
#
_symmetry.space_group_name_H-M   'P 1'
#
loop_
_entity.id
_entity.type
_entity.pdbx_description
1 polymer ?
#
loop_
_entity_poly.entity_id
_entity_poly.type
_entity_poly.pdbx_seq_one_letter_code
_entity_poly.pdbx_strand_id
1 'polypeptide(L)'
;MSYVYAAVIGILIGISIFGLKTGVGCGFSTVKKKDVLILANGYFLISVILGSLVEMVDQSYLEKISNLGMTLHVFIALLLIAAGVYTQKKWNCGHDVSKKTFLVISVPCPVCLTALFVSCMILASTLEVSGWKVGILVGLVFFISVISSTFVFRKMKRTPEDLGTAM
;
A
#
# COMPACT_ATOMS: atom_id res chain seq x y z
N MET A 1 -24.38 -1.39 17.27
CA MET A 1 -23.10 -1.60 17.99
C MET A 1 -22.23 -2.68 17.32
N SER A 2 -22.66 -3.94 17.18
CA SER A 2 -21.79 -5.02 16.65
C SER A 2 -21.28 -4.83 15.21
N TYR A 3 -22.08 -4.21 14.34
CA TYR A 3 -21.70 -3.94 12.94
C TYR A 3 -20.60 -2.87 12.79
N VAL A 4 -20.59 -1.87 13.69
CA VAL A 4 -19.58 -0.81 13.71
C VAL A 4 -18.21 -1.40 14.03
N TYR A 5 -18.11 -2.18 15.10
CA TYR A 5 -16.85 -2.82 15.47
C TYR A 5 -16.35 -3.78 14.39
N ALA A 6 -17.24 -4.53 13.75
CA ALA A 6 -16.88 -5.40 12.63
C ALA A 6 -16.32 -4.60 11.43
N ALA A 7 -16.93 -3.45 11.10
CA ALA A 7 -16.43 -2.58 10.03
C ALA A 7 -15.05 -1.99 10.39
N VAL A 8 -14.86 -1.48 11.61
CA VAL A 8 -13.58 -0.93 12.06
C VAL A 8 -12.47 -1.99 12.02
N ILE A 9 -12.74 -3.19 12.55
CA ILE A 9 -11.77 -4.30 12.54
C ILE A 9 -11.47 -4.72 11.11
N GLY A 10 -12.46 -4.84 10.24
CA GLY A 10 -12.29 -5.18 8.83
C GLY A 10 -11.41 -4.17 8.09
N ILE A 11 -11.63 -2.87 8.32
CA ILE A 11 -10.81 -1.79 7.76
C ILE A 11 -9.37 -1.89 8.26
N LEU A 12 -9.17 -2.10 9.56
CA LEU A 12 -7.84 -2.24 10.16
C LEU A 12 -7.06 -3.42 9.57
N ILE A 13 -7.73 -4.58 9.45
CA ILE A 13 -7.16 -5.78 8.84
C ILE A 13 -6.80 -5.53 7.37
N GLY A 14 -7.70 -4.88 6.61
CA GLY A 14 -7.44 -4.53 5.22
C GLY A 14 -6.19 -3.65 5.06
N ILE A 15 -6.07 -2.60 5.86
CA ILE A 15 -4.90 -1.70 5.88
C ILE A 15 -3.63 -2.49 6.23
N SER A 16 -3.71 -3.39 7.21
CA SER A 16 -2.58 -4.26 7.54
C SER A 16 -2.17 -5.15 6.38
N ILE A 17 -3.09 -5.78 5.66
CA ILE A 17 -2.79 -6.61 4.48
C ILE A 17 -2.12 -5.79 3.37
N PHE A 18 -2.58 -4.55 3.12
CA PHE A 18 -1.94 -3.66 2.17
C PHE A 18 -0.52 -3.25 2.60
N GLY A 19 -0.34 -2.96 3.89
CA GLY A 19 0.95 -2.69 4.49
C GLY A 19 1.91 -3.88 4.38
N LEU A 20 1.42 -5.10 4.62
CA LEU A 20 2.18 -6.34 4.43
C LEU A 20 2.65 -6.49 2.99
N LYS A 21 1.79 -6.30 1.99
CA LYS A 21 2.18 -6.40 0.57
C LYS A 21 3.29 -5.42 0.21
N THR A 22 3.16 -4.19 0.70
CA THR A 22 4.16 -3.14 0.47
C THR A 22 5.49 -3.48 1.15
N GLY A 23 5.45 -3.93 2.41
CA GLY A 23 6.66 -4.30 3.13
C GLY A 23 7.30 -5.62 2.69
N VAL A 24 6.54 -6.56 2.13
CA VAL A 24 7.05 -7.73 1.40
C VAL A 24 7.89 -7.26 0.21
N GLY A 25 7.33 -6.40 -0.65
CA GLY A 25 8.06 -5.85 -1.80
C GLY A 25 9.35 -5.11 -1.41
N CYS A 26 9.27 -4.28 -0.36
CA CYS A 26 10.44 -3.60 0.19
C CYS A 26 11.45 -4.53 0.90
N GLY A 27 10.99 -5.63 1.49
CA GLY A 27 11.81 -6.59 2.24
C GLY A 27 12.62 -7.52 1.34
N PHE A 28 12.05 -7.94 0.21
CA PHE A 28 12.73 -8.77 -0.80
C PHE A 28 13.63 -7.96 -1.74
N SER A 29 13.39 -6.66 -1.87
CA SER A 29 14.20 -5.79 -2.71
C SER A 29 15.44 -5.28 -1.96
N THR A 30 16.54 -5.01 -2.68
CA THR A 30 17.79 -4.45 -2.12
C THR A 30 17.67 -2.96 -1.73
N VAL A 31 16.49 -2.53 -1.30
CA VAL A 31 16.15 -1.15 -0.96
C VAL A 31 16.76 -0.77 0.37
N LYS A 32 17.34 0.43 0.47
CA LYS A 32 17.94 0.87 1.73
C LYS A 32 16.85 1.04 2.78
N LYS A 33 17.17 0.77 4.06
CA LYS A 33 16.24 1.03 5.18
C LYS A 33 15.69 2.47 5.18
N LYS A 34 16.49 3.42 4.68
CA LYS A 34 16.12 4.83 4.53
C LYS A 34 14.96 5.03 3.54
N ASP A 35 14.97 4.37 2.39
CA ASP A 35 13.95 4.56 1.36
C ASP A 35 12.61 3.93 1.80
N VAL A 36 12.66 2.80 2.52
CA VAL A 36 11.46 2.20 3.14
C VAL A 36 10.86 3.14 4.19
N LEU A 37 11.71 3.76 5.02
CA LEU A 37 11.26 4.73 6.01
C LEU A 37 10.62 5.97 5.35
N ILE A 38 11.22 6.47 4.27
CA ILE A 38 10.67 7.58 3.48
C ILE A 38 9.32 7.21 2.89
N LEU A 39 9.18 6.01 2.33
CA LEU A 39 7.93 5.52 1.77
C LEU A 39 6.84 5.42 2.85
N ALA A 40 7.14 4.74 3.97
CA ALA A 40 6.20 4.55 5.06
C ALA A 40 5.78 5.90 5.68
N ASN A 41 6.73 6.82 5.85
CA ASN A 41 6.44 8.16 6.37
C ASN A 41 5.64 9.00 5.36
N GLY A 42 5.91 8.87 4.06
CA GLY A 42 5.12 9.49 3.01
C GLY A 42 3.65 9.05 3.08
N TYR A 43 3.40 7.75 3.22
CA TYR A 43 2.05 7.22 3.38
C TYR A 43 1.38 7.67 4.69
N PHE A 44 2.13 7.72 5.79
CA PHE A 44 1.64 8.24 7.06
C PHE A 44 1.18 9.69 6.91
N LEU A 45 2.04 10.56 6.33
CA LEU A 45 1.74 11.96 6.14
C LEU A 45 0.54 12.17 5.21
N ILE A 46 0.47 11.41 4.11
CA ILE A 46 -0.68 11.49 3.19
C ILE A 46 -1.95 11.01 3.90
N SER A 47 -1.91 9.94 4.70
CA SER A 47 -3.07 9.47 5.48
C SER A 47 -3.59 10.54 6.44
N VAL A 48 -2.71 11.30 7.09
CA VAL A 48 -3.10 12.42 7.96
C VAL A 48 -3.74 13.54 7.15
N ILE A 49 -3.13 13.95 6.03
CA ILE A 49 -3.68 15.00 5.15
C ILE A 49 -5.06 14.59 4.63
N LEU A 50 -5.20 13.35 4.16
CA LEU A 50 -6.46 12.80 3.68
C LEU A 50 -7.50 12.73 4.79
N GLY A 51 -7.15 12.25 5.99
CA GLY A 51 -8.06 12.22 7.13
C GLY A 51 -8.60 13.61 7.51
N SER A 52 -7.78 14.65 7.43
CA SER A 52 -8.23 16.03 7.65
C SER A 52 -9.11 16.56 6.51
N LEU A 53 -8.84 16.18 5.26
CA LEU A 53 -9.65 16.58 4.09
C LEU A 53 -11.01 15.87 4.06
N VAL A 54 -11.11 14.68 4.65
CA VAL A 54 -12.34 13.88 4.71
C VAL A 54 -13.49 14.63 5.39
N GLU A 55 -13.22 15.50 6.37
CA GLU A 55 -14.27 16.32 7.01
C GLU A 55 -14.88 17.37 6.07
N MET A 56 -14.22 17.68 4.95
CA MET A 56 -14.67 18.68 3.97
C MET A 56 -15.29 18.06 2.70
N VAL A 57 -15.27 16.73 2.56
CA VAL A 57 -15.64 16.05 1.31
C VAL A 57 -16.99 15.33 1.45
N ASP A 58 -17.93 15.69 0.59
CA ASP A 58 -19.25 15.05 0.50
C ASP A 58 -19.18 13.61 -0.04
N GLN A 59 -20.15 12.80 0.41
CA GLN A 59 -20.31 11.38 0.06
C GLN A 59 -20.45 11.15 -1.47
N SER A 60 -20.93 12.15 -2.21
CA SER A 60 -21.03 12.16 -3.69
C SER A 60 -19.68 12.03 -4.41
N TYR A 61 -18.58 12.44 -3.78
CA TYR A 61 -17.24 12.32 -4.35
C TYR A 61 -16.62 10.94 -4.10
N LEU A 62 -17.13 10.16 -3.14
CA LEU A 62 -16.63 8.82 -2.85
C LEU A 62 -16.83 7.85 -4.01
N GLU A 63 -17.99 7.86 -4.66
CA GLU A 63 -18.21 7.02 -5.84
C GLU A 63 -17.25 7.37 -6.97
N LYS A 64 -17.02 8.67 -7.22
CA LYS A 64 -16.08 9.13 -8.24
C LYS A 64 -14.64 8.70 -7.92
N ILE A 65 -14.22 8.87 -6.66
CA ILE A 65 -12.88 8.49 -6.19
C ILE A 65 -12.68 6.97 -6.23
N SER A 66 -13.69 6.19 -5.82
CA SER A 66 -13.70 4.73 -5.89
C SER A 66 -13.57 4.23 -7.33
N ASN A 67 -14.34 4.82 -8.26
CA ASN A 67 -14.32 4.44 -9.67
C ASN A 67 -13.00 4.83 -10.37
N LEU A 68 -12.42 5.99 -10.01
CA LEU A 68 -11.06 6.38 -10.39
C LEU A 68 -10.02 5.39 -9.85
N GLY A 69 -10.13 4.98 -8.59
CA GLY A 69 -9.25 3.99 -7.98
C GLY A 69 -9.30 2.65 -8.71
N MET A 70 -10.49 2.18 -9.10
CA MET A 70 -10.67 0.95 -9.85
C MET A 70 -10.07 1.03 -11.25
N THR A 71 -10.26 2.17 -11.94
CA THR A 71 -9.65 2.43 -13.25
C THR A 71 -8.12 2.43 -13.18
N LEU A 72 -7.55 3.10 -12.17
CA LEU A 72 -6.11 3.12 -11.92
C LEU A 72 -5.57 1.73 -11.54
N HIS A 73 -6.36 0.91 -10.84
CA HIS A 73 -5.97 -0.47 -10.52
C HIS A 73 -5.76 -1.29 -11.79
N VAL A 74 -6.71 -1.23 -12.73
CA VAL A 74 -6.61 -1.93 -14.01
C VAL A 74 -5.41 -1.43 -14.81
N PHE A 75 -5.19 -0.12 -14.82
CA PHE A 75 -4.04 0.48 -15.49
C PHE A 75 -2.70 -0.01 -14.91
N ILE A 76 -2.58 -0.08 -13.59
CA ILE A 76 -1.38 -0.59 -12.92
C ILE A 76 -1.19 -2.08 -13.18
N ALA A 77 -2.26 -2.88 -13.15
CA ALA A 77 -2.20 -4.29 -13.48
C ALA A 77 -1.63 -4.51 -14.89
N LEU A 78 -2.08 -3.71 -15.87
CA LEU A 78 -1.54 -3.76 -17.24
C LEU A 78 -0.05 -3.38 -17.28
N LEU A 79 0.35 -2.32 -16.57
CA LEU A 79 1.74 -1.88 -16.49
C LEU A 79 2.64 -2.97 -15.86
N LEU A 80 2.16 -3.63 -14.80
CA LEU A 80 2.86 -4.74 -14.15
C LEU A 80 3.02 -5.94 -15.09
N ILE A 81 2.00 -6.28 -15.88
CA ILE A 81 2.11 -7.34 -16.89
C ILE A 81 3.16 -6.96 -17.95
N ALA A 82 3.11 -5.73 -18.48
CA ALA A 82 4.07 -5.26 -19.47
C ALA A 82 5.51 -5.23 -18.91
N ALA A 83 5.69 -4.77 -17.67
CA ALA A 83 6.97 -4.75 -16.98
C ALA A 83 7.49 -6.17 -16.70
N GLY A 84 6.61 -7.11 -16.38
CA GLY A 84 6.93 -8.53 -16.22
C GLY A 84 7.47 -9.13 -17.51
N VAL A 85 6.76 -8.96 -18.63
CA VAL A 85 7.19 -9.46 -19.94
C VAL A 85 8.52 -8.81 -20.37
N TYR A 86 8.67 -7.49 -20.18
CA TYR A 86 9.91 -6.78 -20.50
C TYR A 86 11.09 -7.29 -19.64
N THR A 87 10.85 -7.53 -18.35
CA THR A 87 11.87 -8.05 -17.43
C THR A 87 12.30 -9.45 -17.82
N GLN A 88 11.34 -10.34 -18.15
CA GLN A 88 11.64 -11.70 -18.60
C GLN A 88 12.44 -11.69 -19.90
N LYS A 89 12.05 -10.85 -20.88
CA LYS A 89 12.74 -10.72 -22.16
C LYS A 89 14.19 -10.24 -21.98
N LYS A 90 14.41 -9.28 -21.09
CA LYS A 90 15.74 -8.68 -20.86
C LYS A 90 16.63 -9.54 -19.95
N TRP A 91 16.04 -10.31 -19.04
CA TRP A 91 16.72 -11.38 -18.29
C TRP A 91 17.25 -12.45 -19.23
N ASN A 92 16.46 -12.86 -20.24
CA ASN A 92 16.88 -13.84 -21.25
C ASN A 92 18.04 -13.36 -22.14
N CYS A 93 18.32 -12.06 -22.18
CA CYS A 93 19.46 -11.46 -22.88
C CYS A 93 20.71 -11.30 -21.99
N GLY A 94 20.72 -11.86 -20.77
CA GLY A 94 21.89 -11.86 -19.87
C GLY A 94 22.18 -10.53 -19.18
N HIS A 95 21.25 -9.56 -19.24
CA HIS A 95 21.39 -8.26 -18.57
C HIS A 95 20.68 -8.28 -17.22
N ASP A 96 21.39 -7.94 -16.15
CA ASP A 96 20.87 -7.95 -14.78
C ASP A 96 19.98 -6.73 -14.50
N VAL A 97 18.69 -6.83 -14.85
CA VAL A 97 17.68 -5.77 -14.69
C VAL A 97 16.95 -5.81 -13.34
N SER A 98 17.23 -6.84 -12.53
CA SER A 98 16.48 -7.21 -11.32
C SER A 98 16.36 -6.06 -10.32
N LYS A 99 17.41 -5.25 -10.15
CA LYS A 99 17.45 -4.23 -9.10
C LYS A 99 16.60 -2.98 -9.38
N LYS A 100 16.42 -2.59 -10.65
CA LYS A 100 15.69 -1.34 -11.02
C LYS A 100 14.21 -1.58 -11.29
N THR A 101 13.85 -2.68 -11.97
CA THR A 101 12.44 -2.96 -12.30
C THR A 101 11.64 -3.35 -11.06
N PHE A 102 12.24 -4.09 -10.12
CA PHE A 102 11.59 -4.49 -8.87
C PHE A 102 11.29 -3.30 -7.95
N LEU A 103 12.13 -2.25 -8.01
CA LEU A 103 11.90 -1.00 -7.29
C LEU A 103 10.69 -0.26 -7.86
N VAL A 104 10.60 -0.13 -9.18
CA VAL A 104 9.50 0.53 -9.89
C VAL A 104 8.17 -0.21 -9.69
N ILE A 105 8.20 -1.53 -9.56
CA ILE A 105 7.02 -2.35 -9.27
C ILE A 105 6.56 -2.20 -7.81
N SER A 106 7.46 -1.88 -6.89
CA SER A 106 7.13 -1.58 -5.48
C SER A 106 6.82 -0.09 -5.25
N VAL A 107 6.87 0.75 -6.30
CA VAL A 107 6.53 2.17 -6.18
C VAL A 107 5.08 2.30 -5.72
N PRO A 108 4.83 3.26 -4.81
CA PRO A 108 3.56 3.45 -4.14
C PRO A 108 2.37 3.42 -5.10
N CYS A 109 1.49 2.44 -4.87
CA CYS A 109 0.31 2.25 -5.68
C CYS A 109 -0.77 3.30 -5.32
N PRO A 110 -1.30 4.09 -6.28
CA PRO A 110 -2.41 5.02 -6.03
C PRO A 110 -3.66 4.31 -5.53
N VAL A 111 -3.83 3.00 -5.77
CA VAL A 111 -4.93 2.21 -5.18
C VAL A 111 -4.84 2.17 -3.66
N CYS A 112 -3.64 2.05 -3.09
CA CYS A 112 -3.48 2.07 -1.63
C CYS A 112 -3.91 3.43 -1.05
N LEU A 113 -3.62 4.53 -1.76
CA LEU A 113 -4.08 5.86 -1.38
C LEU A 113 -5.61 5.98 -1.43
N THR A 114 -6.24 5.46 -2.49
CA THR A 114 -7.70 5.45 -2.60
C THR A 114 -8.33 4.60 -1.49
N ALA A 115 -7.77 3.42 -1.21
CA ALA A 115 -8.24 2.54 -0.15
C ALA A 115 -8.10 3.17 1.24
N LEU A 116 -6.98 3.86 1.51
CA LEU A 116 -6.78 4.63 2.74
C LEU A 116 -7.80 5.77 2.85
N PHE A 117 -8.06 6.51 1.77
CA PHE A 117 -9.05 7.58 1.75
C PHE A 117 -10.46 7.07 2.09
N VAL A 118 -10.91 6.01 1.40
CA VAL A 118 -12.21 5.39 1.64
C VAL A 118 -12.29 4.83 3.06
N SER A 119 -11.23 4.21 3.56
CA SER A 119 -11.14 3.71 4.93
C SER A 119 -11.28 4.85 5.95
N CYS A 120 -10.61 5.98 5.73
CA CYS A 120 -10.72 7.16 6.59
C CYS A 120 -12.14 7.76 6.56
N MET A 121 -12.79 7.84 5.39
CA MET A 121 -14.17 8.33 5.29
C MET A 121 -15.16 7.45 6.02
N ILE A 122 -15.09 6.14 5.82
CA ILE A 122 -15.99 5.19 6.50
C ILE A 122 -15.75 5.25 8.01
N LEU A 123 -14.49 5.35 8.44
CA LEU A 123 -14.15 5.36 9.86
C LEU A 123 -14.53 6.70 10.54
N ALA A 124 -14.39 7.84 9.85
CA ALA A 124 -14.82 9.14 10.34
C ALA A 124 -16.34 9.24 10.46
N SER A 125 -17.08 8.77 9.45
CA SER A 125 -18.55 8.71 9.49
C SER A 125 -19.10 7.74 10.54
N THR A 126 -18.37 6.68 10.85
CA THR A 126 -18.81 5.67 11.82
C THR A 126 -18.52 6.05 13.28
N LEU A 127 -17.42 6.76 13.54
CA LEU A 127 -16.99 7.07 14.89
C LEU A 127 -17.35 8.49 15.36
N GLU A 128 -17.92 9.36 14.50
CA GLU A 128 -18.21 10.78 14.79
C GLU A 128 -17.03 11.54 15.44
N VAL A 129 -15.80 11.07 15.20
CA VAL A 129 -14.56 11.72 15.67
C VAL A 129 -13.97 12.55 14.56
N SER A 130 -13.25 13.60 14.96
CA SER A 130 -12.54 14.46 14.03
C SER A 130 -11.62 13.66 13.09
N GLY A 131 -11.73 13.92 11.79
CA GLY A 131 -11.09 13.17 10.72
C GLY A 131 -9.56 13.10 10.83
N TRP A 132 -8.92 14.12 11.39
CA TRP A 132 -7.48 14.10 11.67
C TRP A 132 -7.04 12.97 12.62
N LYS A 133 -7.86 12.63 13.64
CA LYS A 133 -7.56 11.51 14.57
C LYS A 133 -7.64 10.16 13.86
N VAL A 134 -8.63 10.01 12.98
CA VAL A 134 -8.80 8.83 12.14
C VAL A 134 -7.63 8.67 11.17
N GLY A 135 -7.22 9.76 10.52
CA GLY A 135 -6.06 9.77 9.62
C GLY A 135 -4.75 9.36 10.31
N ILE A 136 -4.53 9.83 11.55
CA ILE A 136 -3.38 9.42 12.38
C ILE A 136 -3.46 7.92 12.70
N LEU A 137 -4.61 7.42 13.17
CA LEU A 137 -4.76 6.01 13.54
C LEU A 137 -4.47 5.09 12.36
N VAL A 138 -5.12 5.35 11.23
CA VAL A 138 -4.96 4.58 9.99
C VAL A 138 -3.51 4.64 9.49
N GLY A 139 -2.92 5.83 9.46
CA GLY A 139 -1.53 6.03 9.05
C GLY A 139 -0.56 5.24 9.94
N LEU A 140 -0.77 5.25 11.25
CA LEU A 140 0.11 4.61 12.23
C LEU A 140 0.06 3.08 12.09
N VAL A 141 -1.14 2.51 11.92
CA VAL A 141 -1.31 1.08 11.62
C VAL A 141 -0.61 0.69 10.33
N PHE A 142 -0.75 1.48 9.27
CA PHE A 142 -0.08 1.21 8.00
C PHE A 142 1.45 1.29 8.14
N PHE A 143 1.96 2.31 8.81
CA PHE A 143 3.39 2.50 9.08
C PHE A 143 3.99 1.32 9.84
N ILE A 144 3.35 0.90 10.94
CA ILE A 144 3.78 -0.28 11.71
C ILE A 144 3.75 -1.53 10.85
N SER A 145 2.68 -1.73 10.06
CA SER A 145 2.52 -2.91 9.21
C SER A 145 3.64 -3.01 8.18
N VAL A 146 4.01 -1.90 7.53
CA VAL A 146 5.09 -1.84 6.53
C VAL A 146 6.47 -2.10 7.17
N ILE A 147 6.76 -1.47 8.31
CA ILE A 147 8.06 -1.66 8.99
C ILE A 147 8.19 -3.08 9.52
N SER A 148 7.16 -3.58 10.19
CA SER A 148 7.15 -4.91 10.79
C SER A 148 7.34 -5.98 9.73
N SER A 149 6.55 -5.93 8.64
CA SER A 149 6.74 -6.85 7.51
C SER A 149 8.12 -6.72 6.88
N THR A 150 8.58 -5.51 6.55
CA THR A 150 9.91 -5.32 5.95
C THR A 150 11.01 -5.91 6.85
N PHE A 151 10.92 -5.74 8.17
CA PHE A 151 11.90 -6.29 9.10
C PHE A 151 11.83 -7.81 9.18
N VAL A 152 10.63 -8.38 9.26
CA VAL A 152 10.38 -9.83 9.28
C VAL A 152 10.94 -10.49 8.01
N PHE A 153 10.61 -9.96 6.83
CA PHE A 153 11.09 -10.51 5.56
C PHE A 153 12.60 -10.33 5.38
N ARG A 154 13.18 -9.20 5.82
CA ARG A 154 14.65 -9.04 5.86
C ARG A 154 15.34 -10.02 6.79
N LYS A 155 14.74 -10.30 7.96
CA LYS A 155 15.30 -11.24 8.93
C LYS A 155 15.27 -12.68 8.41
N MET A 156 14.30 -13.02 7.56
CA MET A 156 14.23 -14.34 6.91
C MET A 156 15.32 -14.58 5.85
N LYS A 157 16.14 -13.58 5.47
CA LYS A 157 17.23 -13.68 4.48
C LYS A 157 16.85 -14.35 3.14
N ARG A 158 15.56 -14.52 2.85
CA ARG A 158 15.07 -15.14 1.62
C ARG A 158 15.34 -14.20 0.47
N THR A 159 16.09 -14.67 -0.52
CA THR A 159 16.31 -13.94 -1.77
C THR A 159 15.07 -14.09 -2.64
N PRO A 160 14.79 -13.15 -3.56
CA PRO A 160 13.71 -13.28 -4.54
C PRO A 160 13.81 -14.55 -5.41
N GLU A 161 14.95 -15.26 -5.37
CA GLU A 161 15.20 -16.54 -6.03
C GLU A 161 14.42 -17.71 -5.38
N ASP A 162 14.15 -17.66 -4.07
CA ASP A 162 13.32 -18.65 -3.34
C ASP A 162 11.83 -18.54 -3.71
N LEU A 163 11.38 -17.36 -4.19
CA LEU A 163 10.01 -17.15 -4.67
C LEU A 163 9.81 -17.74 -6.07
N GLY A 164 10.84 -17.74 -6.90
CA GLY A 164 10.80 -18.30 -8.25
C GLY A 164 11.03 -19.82 -8.31
N THR A 165 11.60 -20.42 -7.26
CA THR A 165 11.76 -21.89 -7.16
C THR A 165 10.56 -22.59 -6.49
N ALA A 166 9.67 -21.82 -5.87
CA ALA A 166 8.43 -22.31 -5.29
C ALA A 166 7.22 -22.24 -6.26
N MET A 167 7.40 -21.70 -7.47
CA MET A 167 6.41 -21.60 -8.53
C MET A 167 6.83 -22.46 -9.72
#